data_AF-A0A959RNE4-F1
#
_entry.id   AF-A0A959RNE4-F1
#
_cell.length_a   1.000
_cell.length_b   1.000
_cell.length_c   1.000
_cell.angle_alpha   90.00
_cell.angle_beta   90.00
_cell.angle_gamma   90.00
#
_symmetry.space_group_name_H-M   'P 1'
#
loop_
_entity.id
_entity.type
_entity.pdbx_description
1 polymer ?
#
loop_
_entity_poly.entity_id
_entity_poly.type
_entity_poly.pdbx_seq_one_letter_code
_entity_poly.pdbx_strand_id
1 'polypeptide(L)'
;QTSRKIVRLLREAGKKVVAIRHPMPYGDLVKQKVQRFATLDDLKTHECTIEEIEEYEPHIALGGIIYAGVDYEAIIREAEKEADIILWDGGNNDMSFYKADVTFTVVDPHRPGHELTYYPGNTCLRMSDAVVVNKIDSASPDNILSVINNSRKVNPDAVIIEGASPLIVDKPELIKDKRVLVVEDGPTLTHGEMKYGAGTVAAQKLGAQEIVDPRPFTVNSITETYNKYPNIGILLPAMGYGENQMKDLETTINNVDCDSVVIGTPIDLGRILNINKPSTRVMYELQEIGNNTLESVLKSKGIL
;
A
#
# COMPACT_ATOMS: atom_id res chain seq x y z
N GLN A 1 -4.95 -2.11 1.16
CA GLN A 1 -6.02 -2.46 2.12
C GLN A 1 -7.35 -2.82 1.46
N THR A 2 -7.86 -2.01 0.51
CA THR A 2 -9.14 -2.26 -0.17
C THR A 2 -9.15 -3.62 -0.88
N SER A 3 -8.14 -3.89 -1.69
CA SER A 3 -7.94 -5.18 -2.38
C SER A 3 -7.92 -6.36 -1.40
N ARG A 4 -7.18 -6.25 -0.29
CA ARG A 4 -7.15 -7.27 0.78
C ARG A 4 -8.53 -7.52 1.39
N LYS A 5 -9.33 -6.47 1.62
CA LYS A 5 -10.69 -6.61 2.14
C LYS A 5 -11.61 -7.30 1.12
N ILE A 6 -11.53 -6.96 -0.17
CA ILE A 6 -12.27 -7.66 -1.24
C ILE A 6 -11.89 -9.15 -1.27
N VAL A 7 -10.58 -9.46 -1.31
CA VAL A 7 -10.09 -10.86 -1.30
C VAL A 7 -10.62 -11.62 -0.10
N ARG A 8 -10.58 -11.01 1.11
CA ARG A 8 -11.11 -11.63 2.33
C ARG A 8 -12.60 -11.94 2.21
N LEU A 9 -13.42 -10.97 1.81
CA LEU A 9 -14.87 -11.16 1.64
C LEU A 9 -15.20 -12.30 0.65
N LEU A 10 -14.51 -12.33 -0.50
CA LEU A 10 -14.70 -13.37 -1.51
C LEU A 10 -14.27 -14.76 -1.03
N ARG A 11 -13.17 -14.85 -0.29
CA ARG A 11 -12.69 -16.13 0.28
C ARG A 11 -13.56 -16.61 1.42
N GLU A 12 -14.08 -15.72 2.26
CA GLU A 12 -15.09 -16.03 3.29
C GLU A 12 -16.37 -16.60 2.67
N ALA A 13 -16.71 -16.17 1.44
CA ALA A 13 -17.78 -16.74 0.63
C ALA A 13 -17.39 -18.03 -0.13
N GLY A 14 -16.20 -18.60 0.13
CA GLY A 14 -15.73 -19.86 -0.44
C GLY A 14 -15.21 -19.78 -1.87
N LYS A 15 -14.98 -18.58 -2.43
CA LYS A 15 -14.44 -18.40 -3.78
C LYS A 15 -12.92 -18.55 -3.80
N LYS A 16 -12.39 -19.16 -4.86
CA LYS A 16 -10.96 -19.11 -5.18
C LYS A 16 -10.64 -17.79 -5.87
N VAL A 17 -9.77 -17.00 -5.25
CA VAL A 17 -9.44 -15.65 -5.73
C VAL A 17 -7.96 -15.58 -6.07
N VAL A 18 -7.67 -15.08 -7.26
CA VAL A 18 -6.31 -14.70 -7.68
C VAL A 18 -6.29 -13.20 -7.90
N ALA A 19 -5.27 -12.52 -7.39
CA ALA A 19 -5.02 -11.13 -7.73
C ALA A 19 -4.04 -11.04 -8.91
N ILE A 20 -4.34 -10.20 -9.91
CA ILE A 20 -3.37 -9.80 -10.92
C ILE A 20 -2.92 -8.39 -10.57
N ARG A 21 -1.63 -8.23 -10.29
CA ARG A 21 -1.03 -6.92 -9.98
C ARG A 21 -0.35 -6.35 -11.21
N HIS A 22 -0.47 -5.04 -11.39
CA HIS A 22 0.39 -4.33 -12.34
C HIS A 22 1.86 -4.60 -11.96
N PRO A 23 2.73 -5.02 -12.90
CA PRO A 23 4.13 -5.27 -12.59
C PRO A 23 4.83 -3.95 -12.33
N MET A 24 5.84 -3.98 -11.47
CA MET A 24 6.88 -2.95 -11.50
C MET A 24 7.92 -3.41 -12.52
N PRO A 25 8.05 -2.78 -13.70
CA PRO A 25 8.86 -3.31 -14.81
C PRO A 25 10.36 -3.03 -14.59
N TYR A 26 10.87 -3.38 -13.42
CA TYR A 26 12.27 -3.30 -13.06
C TYR A 26 12.95 -4.61 -13.47
N GLY A 27 13.92 -4.56 -14.39
CA GLY A 27 14.73 -5.72 -14.77
C GLY A 27 14.40 -6.33 -16.14
N ASP A 28 14.42 -7.66 -16.22
CA ASP A 28 14.29 -8.41 -17.47
C ASP A 28 12.82 -8.75 -17.77
N LEU A 29 12.19 -7.93 -18.60
CA LEU A 29 10.78 -8.07 -18.98
C LEU A 29 10.46 -9.40 -19.69
N VAL A 30 11.45 -10.03 -20.34
CA VAL A 30 11.25 -11.33 -21.00
C VAL A 30 11.12 -12.43 -19.95
N LYS A 31 11.91 -12.37 -18.88
CA LYS A 31 11.76 -13.28 -17.73
C LYS A 31 10.49 -12.99 -16.92
N GLN A 32 10.08 -11.72 -16.86
CA GLN A 32 8.87 -11.27 -16.18
C GLN A 32 7.61 -11.36 -17.06
N LYS A 33 7.58 -12.29 -18.02
CA LYS A 33 6.43 -12.47 -18.91
C LYS A 33 5.16 -12.86 -18.13
N VAL A 34 5.29 -13.90 -17.30
CA VAL A 34 4.26 -14.40 -16.38
C VAL A 34 4.94 -14.87 -15.11
N GLN A 35 4.57 -14.28 -13.98
CA GLN A 35 5.07 -14.65 -12.65
C GLN A 35 3.88 -14.99 -11.76
N ARG A 36 4.03 -16.03 -10.95
CA ARG A 36 3.00 -16.52 -10.03
C ARG A 36 3.60 -16.61 -8.64
N PHE A 37 2.99 -15.93 -7.68
CA PHE A 37 3.41 -15.87 -6.29
C PHE A 37 2.32 -16.48 -5.41
N ALA A 38 2.61 -17.58 -4.74
CA ALA A 38 1.71 -18.25 -3.80
C ALA A 38 2.32 -18.41 -2.40
N THR A 39 3.63 -18.29 -2.28
CA THR A 39 4.40 -18.41 -1.04
C THR A 39 5.42 -17.28 -0.94
N LEU A 40 5.89 -17.00 0.27
CA LEU A 40 6.90 -15.96 0.49
C LEU A 40 8.24 -16.27 -0.18
N ASP A 41 8.55 -17.56 -0.42
CA ASP A 41 9.76 -17.97 -1.13
C ASP A 41 9.72 -17.61 -2.62
N ASP A 42 8.54 -17.42 -3.20
CA ASP A 42 8.38 -16.99 -4.59
C ASP A 42 8.92 -15.56 -4.79
N LEU A 43 8.87 -14.71 -3.75
CA LEU A 43 9.41 -13.34 -3.79
C LEU A 43 10.93 -13.35 -4.00
N LYS A 44 11.63 -14.31 -3.40
CA LYS A 44 13.08 -14.51 -3.62
C LYS A 44 13.35 -15.16 -4.96
N THR A 45 12.55 -16.17 -5.33
CA THR A 45 12.67 -16.90 -6.60
C THR A 45 12.56 -15.97 -7.81
N HIS A 46 11.72 -14.93 -7.69
CA HIS A 46 11.50 -13.93 -8.72
C HIS A 46 12.33 -12.66 -8.56
N GLU A 47 13.28 -12.63 -7.61
CA GLU A 47 14.21 -11.51 -7.38
C GLU A 47 13.47 -10.16 -7.15
N CYS A 48 12.35 -10.19 -6.43
CA CYS A 48 11.54 -8.99 -6.19
C CYS A 48 12.30 -7.91 -5.41
N THR A 49 12.13 -6.67 -5.84
CA THR A 49 12.53 -5.45 -5.12
C THR A 49 11.71 -5.25 -3.84
N ILE A 50 12.19 -4.43 -2.90
CA ILE A 50 11.41 -4.07 -1.71
C ILE A 50 10.03 -3.50 -2.07
N GLU A 51 9.94 -2.67 -3.11
CA GLU A 51 8.68 -2.06 -3.55
C GLU A 51 7.67 -3.12 -4.07
N GLU A 52 8.14 -4.12 -4.82
CA GLU A 52 7.30 -5.26 -5.21
C GLU A 52 6.87 -6.10 -4.00
N ILE A 53 7.79 -6.34 -3.06
CA ILE A 53 7.49 -7.08 -1.83
C ILE A 53 6.45 -6.32 -0.98
N GLU A 54 6.52 -4.98 -0.90
CA GLU A 54 5.53 -4.14 -0.19
C GLU A 54 4.11 -4.37 -0.70
N GLU A 55 3.98 -4.60 -1.99
CA GLU A 55 2.70 -4.80 -2.64
C GLU A 55 2.25 -6.26 -2.63
N TYR A 56 3.18 -7.22 -2.67
CA TYR A 56 2.87 -8.63 -2.81
C TYR A 56 2.82 -9.40 -1.48
N GLU A 57 3.74 -9.13 -0.56
CA GLU A 57 3.87 -9.83 0.72
C GLU A 57 2.56 -9.80 1.53
N PRO A 58 1.85 -8.66 1.68
CA PRO A 58 0.63 -8.62 2.48
C PRO A 58 -0.49 -9.51 1.94
N HIS A 59 -0.53 -9.76 0.63
CA HIS A 59 -1.49 -10.67 0.01
C HIS A 59 -1.11 -12.13 0.22
N ILE A 60 0.17 -12.46 -0.02
CA ILE A 60 0.70 -13.82 0.10
C ILE A 60 0.70 -14.29 1.55
N ALA A 61 1.02 -13.42 2.50
CA ALA A 61 0.99 -13.72 3.94
C ALA A 61 -0.43 -14.07 4.43
N LEU A 62 -1.48 -13.62 3.75
CA LEU A 62 -2.87 -14.00 4.00
C LEU A 62 -3.28 -15.26 3.21
N GLY A 63 -2.36 -15.92 2.52
CA GLY A 63 -2.59 -17.08 1.65
C GLY A 63 -3.26 -16.73 0.32
N GLY A 64 -3.15 -15.48 -0.13
CA GLY A 64 -3.57 -15.06 -1.47
C GLY A 64 -2.53 -15.45 -2.52
N ILE A 65 -2.99 -15.61 -3.76
CA ILE A 65 -2.13 -15.84 -4.93
C ILE A 65 -2.09 -14.57 -5.76
N ILE A 66 -0.89 -14.16 -6.16
CA ILE A 66 -0.67 -13.04 -7.07
C ILE A 66 -0.11 -13.55 -8.39
N TYR A 67 -0.59 -13.00 -9.49
CA TYR A 67 0.12 -13.00 -10.75
C TYR A 67 0.58 -11.59 -11.10
N ALA A 68 1.75 -11.48 -11.71
CA ALA A 68 2.30 -10.25 -12.26
C ALA A 68 3.09 -10.55 -13.53
N GLY A 69 3.43 -9.50 -14.27
CA GLY A 69 4.25 -9.57 -15.48
C GLY A 69 3.73 -8.70 -16.60
N VAL A 70 4.40 -8.75 -17.75
CA VAL A 70 4.15 -7.82 -18.88
C VAL A 70 3.19 -8.37 -19.95
N ASP A 71 2.94 -9.67 -19.99
CA ASP A 71 2.03 -10.29 -20.98
C ASP A 71 0.68 -10.60 -20.34
N TYR A 72 -0.21 -9.61 -20.33
CA TYR A 72 -1.53 -9.71 -19.70
C TYR A 72 -2.43 -10.80 -20.31
N GLU A 73 -2.31 -11.09 -21.61
CA GLU A 73 -3.05 -12.22 -22.18
C GLU A 73 -2.55 -13.54 -21.59
N ALA A 74 -1.24 -13.75 -21.54
CA ALA A 74 -0.69 -14.97 -20.95
C ALA A 74 -1.01 -15.07 -19.45
N ILE A 75 -0.94 -13.96 -18.72
CA ILE A 75 -1.21 -13.90 -17.28
C ILE A 75 -2.66 -14.32 -16.98
N ILE A 76 -3.64 -13.71 -17.65
CA ILE A 76 -5.05 -14.04 -17.36
C ILE A 76 -5.35 -15.50 -17.68
N ARG A 77 -4.76 -16.07 -18.73
CA ARG A 77 -4.92 -17.49 -19.09
C ARG A 77 -4.37 -18.44 -18.05
N GLU A 78 -3.30 -18.09 -17.34
CA GLU A 78 -2.80 -18.89 -16.22
C GLU A 78 -3.67 -18.72 -14.98
N ALA A 79 -4.06 -17.48 -14.65
CA ALA A 79 -4.93 -17.20 -13.50
C ALA A 79 -6.30 -17.90 -13.61
N GLU A 80 -6.91 -17.93 -14.81
CA GLU A 80 -8.18 -18.61 -15.11
C GLU A 80 -8.16 -20.12 -14.79
N LYS A 81 -6.99 -20.76 -14.70
CA LYS A 81 -6.88 -22.21 -14.42
C LYS A 81 -7.15 -22.55 -12.95
N GLU A 82 -7.02 -21.60 -12.03
CA GLU A 82 -7.11 -21.86 -10.60
C GLU A 82 -8.03 -20.90 -9.82
N ALA A 83 -8.56 -19.86 -10.47
CA ALA A 83 -9.41 -18.85 -9.86
C ALA A 83 -10.87 -18.95 -10.31
N ASP A 84 -11.79 -18.78 -9.37
CA ASP A 84 -13.20 -18.47 -9.68
C ASP A 84 -13.38 -16.97 -9.94
N ILE A 85 -12.55 -16.14 -9.31
CA ILE A 85 -12.59 -14.67 -9.41
C ILE A 85 -11.16 -14.14 -9.57
N ILE A 86 -10.99 -13.23 -10.53
CA ILE A 86 -9.76 -12.48 -10.74
C ILE A 86 -9.94 -11.06 -10.20
N LEU A 87 -9.11 -10.67 -9.24
CA LEU A 87 -9.01 -9.31 -8.78
C LEU A 87 -7.87 -8.60 -9.51
N TRP A 88 -8.20 -7.71 -10.45
CA TRP A 88 -7.19 -6.79 -10.97
C TRP A 88 -6.91 -5.70 -9.94
N ASP A 89 -5.64 -5.54 -9.58
CA ASP A 89 -5.18 -4.47 -8.70
C ASP A 89 -4.04 -3.68 -9.37
N GLY A 90 -4.43 -2.55 -9.98
CA GLY A 90 -3.53 -1.62 -10.65
C GLY A 90 -2.75 -0.70 -9.70
N GLY A 91 -3.00 -0.78 -8.38
CA GLY A 91 -2.44 0.17 -7.42
C GLY A 91 -2.76 1.62 -7.80
N ASN A 92 -1.72 2.45 -7.86
CA ASN A 92 -1.76 3.82 -8.37
C ASN A 92 -1.25 3.96 -9.81
N ASN A 93 -0.85 2.86 -10.46
CA ASN A 93 -0.12 2.89 -11.73
C ASN A 93 -1.04 2.85 -12.95
N ASP A 94 -2.11 2.03 -12.91
CA ASP A 94 -2.96 1.85 -14.09
C ASP A 94 -4.43 1.48 -13.81
N MET A 95 -5.24 1.58 -14.85
CA MET A 95 -6.60 1.01 -14.91
C MET A 95 -6.56 -0.49 -15.28
N SER A 96 -7.71 -1.17 -15.25
CA SER A 96 -7.75 -2.58 -15.69
C SER A 96 -7.58 -2.71 -17.19
N PHE A 97 -6.69 -3.62 -17.61
CA PHE A 97 -6.54 -4.02 -19.01
C PHE A 97 -7.50 -5.13 -19.42
N TYR A 98 -8.26 -5.66 -18.45
CA TYR A 98 -9.32 -6.62 -18.70
C TYR A 98 -10.68 -5.95 -18.55
N LYS A 99 -11.70 -6.51 -19.20
CA LYS A 99 -13.07 -6.08 -18.96
C LYS A 99 -13.51 -6.59 -17.59
N ALA A 100 -13.69 -5.69 -16.65
CA ALA A 100 -14.15 -6.02 -15.30
C ALA A 100 -15.69 -6.11 -15.23
N ASP A 101 -16.21 -7.03 -14.41
CA ASP A 101 -17.63 -7.12 -14.05
C ASP A 101 -18.03 -6.08 -12.98
N VAL A 102 -17.06 -5.67 -12.15
CA VAL A 102 -17.19 -4.61 -11.16
C VAL A 102 -15.87 -3.85 -11.01
N THR A 103 -15.94 -2.52 -10.92
CA THR A 103 -14.77 -1.65 -10.74
C THR A 103 -14.90 -0.81 -9.47
N PHE A 104 -13.94 -0.94 -8.56
CA PHE A 104 -13.80 -0.09 -7.38
C PHE A 104 -12.66 0.90 -7.59
N THR A 105 -12.91 2.20 -7.43
CA THR A 105 -11.85 3.23 -7.45
C THR A 105 -11.71 3.85 -6.07
N VAL A 106 -10.47 3.91 -5.55
CA VAL A 106 -10.18 4.58 -4.28
C VAL A 106 -9.78 6.03 -4.57
N VAL A 107 -10.39 6.98 -3.84
CA VAL A 107 -10.05 8.40 -3.90
C VAL A 107 -9.62 8.90 -2.52
N ASP A 108 -8.63 9.80 -2.49
CA ASP A 108 -8.00 10.28 -1.26
C ASP A 108 -8.38 11.76 -0.97
N PRO A 109 -9.18 12.05 0.07
CA PRO A 109 -9.56 13.40 0.47
C PRO A 109 -8.39 14.21 1.07
N HIS A 110 -7.21 13.65 1.27
CA HIS A 110 -6.02 14.46 1.55
C HIS A 110 -5.47 15.15 0.30
N ARG A 111 -5.91 14.75 -0.90
CA ARG A 111 -5.44 15.27 -2.18
C ARG A 111 -6.61 15.60 -3.13
N PRO A 112 -7.51 16.53 -2.75
CA PRO A 112 -8.68 16.85 -3.55
C PRO A 112 -8.28 17.34 -4.95
N GLY A 113 -8.95 16.82 -5.97
CA GLY A 113 -8.67 17.09 -7.37
C GLY A 113 -7.75 16.06 -8.05
N HIS A 114 -7.02 15.22 -7.29
CA HIS A 114 -6.20 14.17 -7.89
C HIS A 114 -7.05 13.14 -8.65
N GLU A 115 -8.28 12.89 -8.18
CA GLU A 115 -9.29 12.08 -8.87
C GLU A 115 -9.73 12.69 -10.23
N LEU A 116 -9.38 13.95 -10.49
CA LEU A 116 -9.70 14.65 -11.74
C LEU A 116 -8.50 14.83 -12.67
N THR A 117 -7.31 15.08 -12.11
CA THR A 117 -6.18 15.59 -12.89
C THR A 117 -5.02 14.61 -13.02
N TYR A 118 -4.92 13.59 -12.17
CA TYR A 118 -3.84 12.60 -12.24
C TYR A 118 -4.26 11.38 -13.05
N TYR A 119 -3.33 10.87 -13.86
CA TYR A 119 -3.44 9.55 -14.48
C TYR A 119 -2.99 8.47 -13.48
N PRO A 120 -3.66 7.31 -13.40
CA PRO A 120 -4.88 6.90 -14.11
C PRO A 120 -6.19 7.34 -13.42
N GLY A 121 -6.11 8.13 -12.34
CA GLY A 121 -7.21 8.46 -11.43
C GLY A 121 -8.52 8.90 -12.12
N ASN A 122 -8.46 9.82 -13.09
CA ASN A 122 -9.68 10.27 -13.77
C ASN A 122 -10.35 9.17 -14.59
N THR A 123 -9.54 8.31 -15.22
CA THR A 123 -10.03 7.18 -16.02
C THR A 123 -10.70 6.15 -15.12
N CYS A 124 -10.03 5.76 -14.02
CA CYS A 124 -10.57 4.84 -13.03
C CYS A 124 -11.90 5.36 -12.44
N LEU A 125 -11.95 6.64 -12.06
CA LEU A 125 -13.16 7.27 -11.52
C LEU A 125 -14.36 7.15 -12.47
N ARG A 126 -14.14 7.44 -13.77
CA ARG A 126 -15.19 7.35 -14.79
C ARG A 126 -15.66 5.93 -15.07
N MET A 127 -14.80 4.94 -14.88
CA MET A 127 -15.11 3.52 -15.09
C MET A 127 -15.72 2.84 -13.86
N SER A 128 -15.65 3.48 -12.69
CA SER A 128 -16.02 2.86 -11.43
C SER A 128 -17.52 2.59 -11.29
N ASP A 129 -17.86 1.42 -10.76
CA ASP A 129 -19.20 1.12 -10.23
C ASP A 129 -19.34 1.63 -8.79
N ALA A 130 -18.22 1.69 -8.07
CA ALA A 130 -18.17 2.24 -6.73
C ALA A 130 -16.87 3.03 -6.49
N VAL A 131 -17.02 4.17 -5.82
CA VAL A 131 -15.93 5.04 -5.39
C VAL A 131 -15.77 4.92 -3.88
N VAL A 132 -14.60 4.46 -3.45
CA VAL A 132 -14.22 4.37 -2.04
C VAL A 132 -13.48 5.65 -1.65
N VAL A 133 -14.17 6.56 -0.97
CA VAL A 133 -13.57 7.77 -0.38
C VAL A 133 -12.93 7.37 0.94
N ASN A 134 -11.61 7.16 0.93
CA ASN A 134 -10.90 6.53 2.04
C ASN A 134 -10.10 7.55 2.87
N LYS A 135 -9.81 7.25 4.14
CA LYS A 135 -9.12 8.14 5.12
C LYS A 135 -9.99 9.29 5.63
N ILE A 136 -11.32 9.14 5.62
CA ILE A 136 -12.23 10.19 6.08
C ILE A 136 -12.09 10.51 7.58
N ASP A 137 -11.50 9.61 8.37
CA ASP A 137 -11.22 9.78 9.80
C ASP A 137 -10.05 10.75 10.09
N SER A 138 -9.30 11.15 9.07
CA SER A 138 -8.14 12.04 9.20
C SER A 138 -8.17 13.26 8.28
N ALA A 139 -9.02 13.27 7.25
CA ALA A 139 -9.14 14.38 6.32
C ALA A 139 -10.11 15.48 6.83
N SER A 140 -9.98 16.69 6.30
CA SER A 140 -10.91 17.78 6.62
C SER A 140 -12.30 17.52 6.01
N PRO A 141 -13.39 17.94 6.68
CA PRO A 141 -14.75 17.82 6.12
C PRO A 141 -14.90 18.47 4.75
N ASP A 142 -14.27 19.63 4.53
CA ASP A 142 -14.34 20.35 3.25
C ASP A 142 -13.68 19.58 2.10
N ASN A 143 -12.56 18.89 2.37
CA ASN A 143 -11.91 18.08 1.36
C ASN A 143 -12.70 16.81 1.06
N ILE A 144 -13.27 16.16 2.09
CA ILE A 144 -14.14 15.00 1.93
C ILE A 144 -15.32 15.36 1.03
N LEU A 145 -15.99 16.48 1.32
CA LEU A 145 -17.10 17.00 0.52
C LEU A 145 -16.66 17.33 -0.91
N SER A 146 -15.48 17.94 -1.09
CA SER A 146 -14.94 18.26 -2.43
C SER A 146 -14.77 17.01 -3.28
N VAL A 147 -14.11 15.97 -2.76
CA VAL A 147 -13.88 14.72 -3.50
C VAL A 147 -15.19 13.98 -3.79
N ILE A 148 -16.14 13.95 -2.84
CA ILE A 148 -17.47 13.36 -3.07
C ILE A 148 -18.22 14.11 -4.19
N ASN A 149 -18.22 15.44 -4.15
CA ASN A 149 -18.90 16.27 -5.16
C ASN A 149 -18.26 16.11 -6.54
N ASN A 150 -16.93 16.09 -6.61
CA ASN A 150 -16.19 15.83 -7.83
C ASN A 150 -16.52 14.45 -8.41
N SER A 151 -16.52 13.42 -7.55
CA SER A 151 -16.86 12.05 -7.94
C SER A 151 -18.26 11.95 -8.52
N ARG A 152 -19.27 12.51 -7.83
CA ARG A 152 -20.67 12.54 -8.32
C ARG A 152 -20.84 13.33 -9.62
N LYS A 153 -20.06 14.38 -9.82
CA LYS A 153 -20.09 15.18 -11.06
C LYS A 153 -19.53 14.42 -12.24
N VAL A 154 -18.46 13.64 -12.03
CA VAL A 154 -17.77 12.88 -13.08
C VAL A 154 -18.46 11.56 -13.39
N ASN A 155 -18.94 10.87 -12.36
CA ASN A 155 -19.61 9.59 -12.45
C ASN A 155 -20.83 9.58 -11.50
N PRO A 156 -22.00 10.03 -11.96
CA PRO A 156 -23.20 10.15 -11.12
C PRO A 156 -23.80 8.80 -10.72
N ASP A 157 -23.47 7.72 -11.44
CA ASP A 157 -24.04 6.38 -11.22
C ASP A 157 -23.22 5.54 -10.23
N ALA A 158 -21.98 5.96 -9.92
CA ALA A 158 -21.13 5.22 -9.00
C ALA A 158 -21.61 5.31 -7.54
N VAL A 159 -21.62 4.17 -6.86
CA VAL A 159 -21.92 4.09 -5.42
C VAL A 159 -20.77 4.71 -4.63
N ILE A 160 -21.06 5.68 -3.78
CA ILE A 160 -20.06 6.24 -2.85
C ILE A 160 -20.00 5.38 -1.58
N ILE A 161 -18.81 4.89 -1.27
CA ILE A 161 -18.45 4.19 -0.03
C ILE A 161 -17.51 5.10 0.75
N GLU A 162 -17.88 5.44 1.98
CA GLU A 162 -17.02 6.20 2.88
C GLU A 162 -16.18 5.23 3.73
N GLY A 163 -14.87 5.49 3.80
CA GLY A 163 -13.91 4.59 4.45
C GLY A 163 -12.95 5.33 5.38
N ALA A 164 -12.82 4.83 6.61
CA ALA A 164 -11.75 5.16 7.53
C ALA A 164 -10.55 4.20 7.35
N SER A 165 -9.36 4.66 7.74
CA SER A 165 -8.14 3.86 7.78
C SER A 165 -7.53 3.84 9.18
N PRO A 166 -8.21 3.21 10.17
CA PRO A 166 -7.71 3.15 11.53
C PRO A 166 -6.35 2.45 11.58
N LEU A 167 -5.43 3.05 12.35
CA LEU A 167 -4.11 2.48 12.61
C LEU A 167 -4.21 1.37 13.66
N ILE A 168 -3.50 0.28 13.41
CA ILE A 168 -3.34 -0.87 14.31
C ILE A 168 -1.85 -0.99 14.61
N VAL A 169 -1.48 -0.97 15.89
CA VAL A 169 -0.09 -1.11 16.34
C VAL A 169 0.03 -2.41 17.12
N ASP A 170 0.97 -3.28 16.74
CA ASP A 170 1.13 -4.61 17.35
C ASP A 170 1.72 -4.57 18.77
N LYS A 171 2.64 -3.65 19.02
CA LYS A 171 3.37 -3.46 20.29
C LYS A 171 3.38 -1.97 20.69
N PRO A 172 2.22 -1.40 21.05
CA PRO A 172 2.09 0.03 21.34
C PRO A 172 2.97 0.48 22.53
N GLU A 173 3.33 -0.43 23.44
CA GLU A 173 4.26 -0.19 24.54
C GLU A 173 5.67 0.17 24.10
N LEU A 174 6.06 -0.15 22.86
CA LEU A 174 7.35 0.26 22.30
C LEU A 174 7.37 1.71 21.83
N ILE A 175 6.22 2.41 21.84
CA ILE A 175 6.12 3.79 21.36
C ILE A 175 5.98 4.78 22.51
N LYS A 176 5.08 4.49 23.45
CA LYS A 176 4.72 5.43 24.51
C LYS A 176 5.93 5.79 25.38
N ASP A 177 6.14 7.09 25.56
CA ASP A 177 7.24 7.66 26.37
C ASP A 177 8.65 7.20 25.91
N LYS A 178 8.80 6.81 24.63
CA LYS A 178 10.06 6.37 24.02
C LYS A 178 10.58 7.35 22.97
N ARG A 179 11.89 7.40 22.79
CA ARG A 179 12.55 8.03 21.64
C ARG A 179 12.52 7.02 20.49
N VAL A 180 11.75 7.29 19.44
CA VAL A 180 11.49 6.32 18.37
C VAL A 180 12.09 6.75 17.04
N LEU A 181 12.65 5.81 16.30
CA LEU A 181 12.92 5.98 14.88
C LEU A 181 11.67 5.58 14.09
N VAL A 182 11.19 6.43 13.20
CA VAL A 182 10.05 6.14 12.32
C VAL A 182 10.57 5.83 10.91
N VAL A 183 10.25 4.63 10.43
CA VAL A 183 10.52 4.18 9.05
C VAL A 183 9.22 4.16 8.27
N GLU A 184 9.17 4.83 7.13
CA GLU A 184 7.96 4.98 6.31
C GLU A 184 8.19 4.53 4.88
N ASP A 185 7.08 4.31 4.18
CA ASP A 185 7.03 4.02 2.75
C ASP A 185 7.83 5.06 1.92
N GLY A 186 8.84 4.57 1.20
CA GLY A 186 9.80 5.37 0.43
C GLY A 186 9.13 6.20 -0.68
N PRO A 187 8.38 5.60 -1.62
CA PRO A 187 7.57 6.32 -2.60
C PRO A 187 6.71 7.45 -2.03
N THR A 188 6.04 7.21 -0.89
CA THR A 188 5.20 8.22 -0.23
C THR A 188 6.00 9.47 0.16
N LEU A 189 7.23 9.30 0.65
CA LEU A 189 8.10 10.40 1.11
C LEU A 189 8.92 11.06 0.01
N THR A 190 9.25 10.33 -1.05
CA THR A 190 10.15 10.80 -2.12
C THR A 190 9.41 11.46 -3.28
N HIS A 191 8.33 10.83 -3.75
CA HIS A 191 7.58 11.27 -4.93
C HIS A 191 6.08 11.51 -4.64
N GLY A 192 5.59 11.08 -3.48
CA GLY A 192 4.18 11.21 -3.08
C GLY A 192 3.79 12.55 -2.45
N GLU A 193 4.69 13.52 -2.34
CA GLU A 193 4.44 14.86 -1.75
C GLU A 193 3.94 14.86 -0.29
N MET A 194 4.01 13.72 0.43
CA MET A 194 3.56 13.62 1.82
C MET A 194 4.71 13.89 2.79
N LYS A 195 4.40 14.63 3.87
CA LYS A 195 5.38 15.00 4.92
C LYS A 195 5.32 14.11 6.16
N TYR A 196 4.38 13.17 6.21
CA TYR A 196 4.18 12.23 7.29
C TYR A 196 3.43 10.99 6.78
N GLY A 197 3.68 9.83 7.40
CA GLY A 197 3.02 8.57 7.08
C GLY A 197 2.32 7.95 8.29
N ALA A 198 2.05 6.64 8.19
CA ALA A 198 1.29 5.92 9.21
C ALA A 198 2.07 5.79 10.52
N GLY A 199 3.39 5.54 10.42
CA GLY A 199 4.31 5.48 11.56
C GLY A 199 4.35 6.79 12.34
N THR A 200 4.43 7.93 11.66
CA THR A 200 4.44 9.26 12.29
C THR A 200 3.15 9.53 13.04
N VAL A 201 2.00 9.23 12.43
CA VAL A 201 0.68 9.42 13.06
C VAL A 201 0.52 8.51 14.27
N ALA A 202 0.97 7.25 14.20
CA ALA A 202 0.96 6.33 15.33
C ALA A 202 1.87 6.82 16.49
N ALA A 203 3.09 7.26 16.16
CA ALA A 203 4.04 7.80 17.14
C ALA A 203 3.46 8.99 17.92
N GLN A 204 2.80 9.92 17.23
CA GLN A 204 2.14 11.06 17.84
C GLN A 204 0.93 10.67 18.69
N LYS A 205 0.04 9.81 18.15
CA LYS A 205 -1.18 9.37 18.86
C LYS A 205 -0.89 8.59 20.14
N LEU A 206 0.18 7.81 20.16
CA LEU A 206 0.56 6.96 21.28
C LEU A 206 1.52 7.64 22.28
N GLY A 207 1.89 8.89 22.01
CA GLY A 207 2.71 9.70 22.93
C GLY A 207 4.18 9.28 22.94
N ALA A 208 4.79 9.14 21.77
CA ALA A 208 6.25 9.05 21.67
C ALA A 208 6.91 10.29 22.33
N GLN A 209 8.00 10.07 23.06
CA GLN A 209 8.76 11.14 23.70
C GLN A 209 9.44 12.03 22.64
N GLU A 210 9.97 11.40 21.60
CA GLU A 210 10.71 12.04 20.52
C GLU A 210 10.62 11.16 19.26
N ILE A 211 10.47 11.78 18.08
CA ILE A 211 10.75 11.12 16.80
C ILE A 211 12.19 11.51 16.43
N VAL A 212 13.11 10.54 16.49
CA VAL A 212 14.54 10.76 16.33
C VAL A 212 14.89 11.01 14.87
N ASP A 213 15.67 12.07 14.63
CA ASP A 213 16.18 12.40 13.30
C ASP A 213 17.28 11.40 12.88
N PRO A 214 17.07 10.60 11.82
CA PRO A 214 18.04 9.61 11.38
C PRO A 214 19.22 10.22 10.61
N ARG A 215 19.13 11.46 10.11
CA ARG A 215 20.11 12.06 9.19
C ARG A 215 21.57 11.98 9.66
N PRO A 216 21.89 12.23 10.95
CA PRO A 216 23.25 12.10 11.47
C PRO A 216 23.84 10.68 11.41
N PHE A 217 22.99 9.66 11.23
CA PHE A 217 23.34 8.24 11.31
C PHE A 217 23.28 7.53 9.94
N THR A 218 22.82 8.24 8.90
CA THR A 218 22.66 7.67 7.54
C THR A 218 24.01 7.26 6.95
N VAL A 219 23.97 6.23 6.10
CA VAL A 219 25.15 5.76 5.35
C VAL A 219 24.84 5.65 3.86
N ASN A 220 25.87 5.86 3.03
CA ASN A 220 25.89 5.55 1.60
C ASN A 220 24.61 5.99 0.86
N SER A 221 23.85 5.03 0.29
CA SER A 221 22.66 5.30 -0.52
C SER A 221 21.53 6.01 0.25
N ILE A 222 21.45 5.82 1.57
CA ILE A 222 20.47 6.54 2.40
C ILE A 222 20.87 8.01 2.54
N THR A 223 22.16 8.30 2.75
CA THR A 223 22.68 9.67 2.75
C THR A 223 22.43 10.36 1.40
N GLU A 224 22.67 9.66 0.30
CA GLU A 224 22.37 10.16 -1.05
C GLU A 224 20.88 10.47 -1.24
N THR A 225 20.00 9.62 -0.67
CA THR A 225 18.54 9.83 -0.72
C THR A 225 18.15 11.14 -0.02
N TYR A 226 18.67 11.42 1.17
CA TYR A 226 18.40 12.71 1.84
C TYR A 226 18.96 13.92 1.08
N ASN A 227 20.10 13.77 0.40
CA ASN A 227 20.65 14.84 -0.43
C ASN A 227 19.78 15.12 -1.66
N LYS A 228 19.23 14.07 -2.28
CA LYS A 228 18.34 14.16 -3.44
C LYS A 228 16.95 14.70 -3.06
N TYR A 229 16.45 14.31 -1.89
CA TYR A 229 15.12 14.69 -1.39
C TYR A 229 15.24 15.40 -0.02
N PRO A 230 15.72 16.65 0.01
CA PRO A 230 16.01 17.36 1.26
C PRO A 230 14.76 17.65 2.12
N ASN A 231 13.57 17.52 1.54
CA ASN A 231 12.30 17.84 2.19
C ASN A 231 11.68 16.66 2.96
N ILE A 232 12.31 15.48 2.98
CA ILE A 232 11.83 14.30 3.72
C ILE A 232 11.71 14.58 5.22
N GLY A 233 12.55 15.47 5.76
CA GLY A 233 12.56 15.80 7.18
C GLY A 233 13.20 14.69 8.03
N ILE A 234 12.56 14.35 9.15
CA ILE A 234 13.08 13.41 10.17
C ILE A 234 12.64 11.96 9.96
N LEU A 235 12.00 11.65 8.84
CA LEU A 235 11.45 10.31 8.56
C LEU A 235 12.47 9.50 7.75
N LEU A 236 12.69 8.24 8.11
CA LEU A 236 13.56 7.35 7.35
C LEU A 236 12.77 6.69 6.21
N PRO A 237 13.05 7.00 4.93
CA PRO A 237 12.41 6.31 3.82
C PRO A 237 12.91 4.87 3.73
N ALA A 238 11.99 3.91 3.62
CA ALA A 238 12.32 2.54 3.28
C ALA A 238 12.77 2.47 1.81
N MET A 239 14.09 2.46 1.60
CA MET A 239 14.73 2.33 0.29
C MET A 239 15.30 0.92 0.13
N GLY A 240 15.11 0.30 -1.04
CA GLY A 240 15.46 -1.12 -1.20
C GLY A 240 15.44 -1.65 -2.63
N TYR A 241 15.93 -0.89 -3.59
CA TYR A 241 16.01 -1.29 -4.99
C TYR A 241 17.13 -2.32 -5.27
N GLY A 242 17.84 -2.81 -4.24
CA GLY A 242 18.86 -3.86 -4.34
C GLY A 242 19.54 -4.18 -3.00
N GLU A 243 20.31 -5.28 -2.94
CA GLU A 243 20.96 -5.79 -1.71
C GLU A 243 21.78 -4.74 -0.96
N ASN A 244 22.53 -3.91 -1.68
CA ASN A 244 23.35 -2.86 -1.08
C ASN A 244 22.50 -1.80 -0.36
N GLN A 245 21.37 -1.39 -0.96
CA GLN A 245 20.46 -0.42 -0.34
C GLN A 245 19.76 -0.99 0.89
N MET A 246 19.39 -2.28 0.87
CA MET A 246 18.85 -2.96 2.05
C MET A 246 19.85 -2.97 3.21
N LYS A 247 21.13 -3.26 2.90
CA LYS A 247 22.21 -3.24 3.90
C LYS A 247 22.48 -1.84 4.45
N ASP A 248 22.42 -0.82 3.60
CA ASP A 248 22.55 0.57 4.02
C ASP A 248 21.37 1.02 4.90
N LEU A 249 20.15 0.58 4.58
CA LEU A 249 18.95 0.82 5.39
C LEU A 249 19.07 0.13 6.77
N GLU A 250 19.45 -1.15 6.80
CA GLU A 250 19.69 -1.89 8.05
C GLU A 250 20.77 -1.21 8.90
N THR A 251 21.90 -0.85 8.29
CA THR A 251 23.01 -0.18 8.97
C THR A 251 22.56 1.17 9.53
N THR A 252 21.79 1.94 8.77
CA THR A 252 21.24 3.22 9.23
C THR A 252 20.34 3.01 10.43
N ILE A 253 19.34 2.12 10.36
CA ILE A 253 18.42 1.80 11.47
C ILE A 253 19.19 1.38 12.73
N ASN A 254 20.20 0.53 12.56
CA ASN A 254 21.01 0.02 13.66
C ASN A 254 21.95 1.08 14.26
N ASN A 255 22.32 2.13 13.50
CA ASN A 255 23.13 3.25 13.98
C ASN A 255 22.33 4.34 14.70
N VAL A 256 21.04 4.53 14.37
CA VAL A 256 20.23 5.59 15.01
C VAL A 256 20.14 5.35 16.51
N ASP A 257 20.49 6.35 17.31
CA ASP A 257 20.32 6.35 18.77
C ASP A 257 18.84 6.57 19.15
N CYS A 258 18.10 5.48 19.29
CA CYS A 258 16.69 5.45 19.66
C CYS A 258 16.37 4.22 20.52
N ASP A 259 15.28 4.29 21.28
CA ASP A 259 14.82 3.19 22.14
C ASP A 259 14.15 2.06 21.34
N SER A 260 13.47 2.41 20.25
CA SER A 260 12.71 1.48 19.42
C SER A 260 12.48 2.00 18.00
N VAL A 261 12.07 1.10 17.11
CA VAL A 261 11.79 1.39 15.70
C VAL A 261 10.30 1.17 15.41
N VAL A 262 9.67 2.18 14.81
CA VAL A 262 8.28 2.15 14.35
C VAL A 262 8.29 1.94 12.84
N ILE A 263 7.84 0.76 12.40
CA ILE A 263 7.78 0.36 11.00
C ILE A 263 6.39 0.72 10.46
N GLY A 264 6.30 1.81 9.71
CA GLY A 264 5.10 2.32 9.04
C GLY A 264 4.90 1.82 7.61
N THR A 265 5.78 0.94 7.13
CA THR A 265 5.72 0.34 5.79
C THR A 265 4.66 -0.78 5.69
N PRO A 266 4.07 -1.02 4.50
CA PRO A 266 3.22 -2.19 4.28
C PRO A 266 3.92 -3.53 4.52
N ILE A 267 5.19 -3.67 4.10
CA ILE A 267 6.00 -4.86 4.41
C ILE A 267 6.33 -5.00 5.88
N ASP A 268 6.65 -6.24 6.26
CA ASP A 268 7.38 -6.50 7.48
C ASP A 268 8.89 -6.34 7.28
N LEU A 269 9.42 -5.13 7.51
CA LEU A 269 10.87 -4.90 7.46
C LEU A 269 11.65 -5.86 8.38
N GLY A 270 11.05 -6.33 9.48
CA GLY A 270 11.69 -7.27 10.40
C GLY A 270 11.89 -8.68 9.83
N ARG A 271 11.26 -9.01 8.69
CA ARG A 271 11.49 -10.29 7.99
C ARG A 271 12.66 -10.24 7.01
N ILE A 272 13.02 -9.05 6.57
CA ILE A 272 14.04 -8.85 5.53
C ILE A 272 15.30 -8.16 6.05
N LEU A 273 15.21 -7.38 7.13
CA LEU A 273 16.33 -6.70 7.78
C LEU A 273 16.57 -7.27 9.18
N ASN A 274 17.84 -7.35 9.57
CA ASN A 274 18.24 -7.65 10.93
C ASN A 274 18.28 -6.37 11.78
N ILE A 275 17.10 -5.98 12.29
CA ILE A 275 16.95 -4.82 13.18
C ILE A 275 17.33 -5.23 14.61
N ASN A 276 18.42 -4.66 15.14
CA ASN A 276 18.95 -5.02 16.46
C ASN A 276 18.28 -4.29 17.64
N LYS A 277 17.23 -3.53 17.36
CA LYS A 277 16.44 -2.76 18.33
C LYS A 277 15.01 -3.32 18.44
N PRO A 278 14.32 -3.13 19.57
CA PRO A 278 12.90 -3.42 19.66
C PRO A 278 12.12 -2.70 18.55
N SER A 279 11.27 -3.44 17.83
CA SER A 279 10.46 -2.87 16.75
C SER A 279 8.99 -3.24 16.86
N THR A 280 8.16 -2.30 16.39
CA THR A 280 6.70 -2.43 16.29
C THR A 280 6.27 -2.09 14.88
N ARG A 281 5.15 -2.66 14.46
CA ARG A 281 4.55 -2.44 13.14
C ARG A 281 3.27 -1.61 13.28
N VAL A 282 3.14 -0.64 12.38
CA VAL A 282 1.92 0.13 12.19
C VAL A 282 1.24 -0.37 10.93
N MET A 283 0.08 -0.98 11.12
CA MET A 283 -0.77 -1.49 10.06
C MET A 283 -2.02 -0.62 9.96
N TYR A 284 -2.75 -0.77 8.87
CA TYR A 284 -4.04 -0.13 8.66
C TYR A 284 -4.93 -1.03 7.82
N GLU A 285 -6.21 -0.99 8.13
CA GLU A 285 -7.25 -1.78 7.45
C GLU A 285 -8.42 -0.88 7.08
N LEU A 286 -9.10 -1.21 5.98
CA LEU A 286 -10.24 -0.43 5.51
C LEU A 286 -11.46 -0.70 6.41
N GLN A 287 -11.90 0.35 7.10
CA GLN A 287 -13.14 0.36 7.86
C GLN A 287 -14.17 1.19 7.13
N GLU A 288 -15.23 0.57 6.65
CA GLU A 288 -16.30 1.27 5.92
C GLU A 288 -17.30 1.85 6.89
N ILE A 289 -17.84 3.02 6.55
CA ILE A 289 -18.78 3.79 7.38
C ILE A 289 -20.10 3.90 6.62
N GLY A 290 -21.20 3.60 7.32
CA GLY A 290 -22.53 3.61 6.75
C GLY A 290 -22.95 2.29 6.11
N ASN A 291 -23.96 2.36 5.22
CA ASN A 291 -24.62 1.18 4.66
C ASN A 291 -24.06 0.73 3.30
N ASN A 292 -23.38 1.64 2.58
CA ASN A 292 -22.72 1.30 1.33
C ASN A 292 -21.38 0.65 1.67
N THR A 293 -21.16 -0.58 1.22
CA THR A 293 -19.94 -1.33 1.48
C THR A 293 -19.49 -2.08 0.23
N LEU A 294 -18.24 -2.53 0.20
CA LEU A 294 -17.66 -3.41 -0.79
C LEU A 294 -18.54 -4.68 -0.90
N GLU A 295 -18.97 -5.23 0.22
CA GLU A 295 -19.84 -6.39 0.25
C GLU A 295 -21.21 -6.10 -0.39
N SER A 296 -21.83 -4.96 -0.10
CA SER A 296 -23.15 -4.62 -0.68
C SER A 296 -23.07 -4.37 -2.18
N VAL A 297 -21.98 -3.78 -2.68
CA VAL A 297 -21.72 -3.62 -4.12
C VAL A 297 -21.42 -4.96 -4.79
N LEU A 298 -20.61 -5.82 -4.18
CA LEU A 298 -20.34 -7.16 -4.72
C LEU A 298 -21.61 -8.00 -4.83
N LYS A 299 -22.51 -7.93 -3.82
CA LYS A 299 -23.82 -8.58 -3.84
C LYS A 299 -24.74 -8.02 -4.92
N SER A 300 -24.80 -6.69 -5.09
CA SER A 300 -25.65 -6.07 -6.10
C SER A 300 -25.22 -6.42 -7.54
N LYS A 301 -23.94 -6.75 -7.73
CA LYS A 301 -23.38 -7.28 -8.97
C LYS A 301 -23.47 -8.79 -9.12
N GLY A 302 -23.97 -9.51 -8.12
CA GLY A 302 -24.12 -10.98 -8.14
C GLY A 302 -22.79 -11.75 -8.05
N ILE A 303 -21.74 -11.12 -7.53
CA ILE A 303 -20.41 -11.73 -7.37
C ILE A 303 -20.31 -12.48 -6.02
N LEU A 304 -20.89 -11.89 -4.97
CA LEU A 304 -21.18 -12.51 -3.68
C LEU A 304 -22.64 -12.94 -3.62
#